data_AF-A0AAD7D8G9-F1
#
_entry.id   AF-A0AAD7D8G9-F1
#
_cell.length_a   1.000
_cell.length_b   1.000
_cell.length_c   1.000
_cell.angle_alpha   90.00
_cell.angle_beta   90.00
_cell.angle_gamma   90.00
#
_symmetry.space_group_name_H-M   'P 1'
#
loop_
_entity.id
_entity.type
_entity.pdbx_description
1 polymer ?
#
loop_
_entity_poly.entity_id
_entity_poly.type
_entity_poly.pdbx_seq_one_letter_code
_entity_poly.pdbx_strand_id
1 'polypeptide(L)'
;MDLPERAVTNRACAVDSQLQAIVETRLRSARDGRPADAQNVLDSDALPLPSKKASSISGDTRHILDICRFDRRMVVSRDVNEMTKQNRRTAASRLQLPPVIHQRVILVSLIASSARGDETDICTSFGSIVVRCLISINLRIPTPSELGPIPESLVASQALLMKGGAAALRKAEEDTKVVFNMEAPVHSPAFRCPAPHPKAEEPAMKKMDPVFVLTPPAEADEEREGEFGPLEMQQIESRKELEEARAAAAQTEGGRDSTDEPFLVVQKQADRPGTPESLLSTEYAESLNTRVDTLEISFDVLTKRVDSLWRMLENMRVEVHGMEGEVDALDSMRWRRRSVS
;
A
#
# COMPACT_ATOMS: atom_id res chain seq x y z
N MET A 1 35.25 21.23 0.03
CA MET A 1 35.28 21.90 -1.28
C MET A 1 33.82 22.07 -1.68
N ASP A 2 33.16 23.04 -1.05
CA ASP A 2 31.74 23.31 -1.28
C ASP A 2 31.62 24.24 -2.48
N LEU A 3 31.05 23.73 -3.57
CA LEU A 3 30.69 24.57 -4.71
C LEU A 3 29.52 25.49 -4.29
N PRO A 4 29.54 26.77 -4.68
CA PRO A 4 28.54 27.73 -4.24
C PRO A 4 27.17 27.41 -4.85
N GLU A 5 26.17 27.12 -3.99
CA GLU A 5 24.76 26.89 -4.34
C GLU A 5 24.12 28.00 -5.20
N ARG A 6 24.74 29.19 -5.27
CA ARG A 6 24.25 30.33 -6.07
C ARG A 6 24.35 30.15 -7.59
N ALA A 7 25.10 29.17 -8.10
CA ALA A 7 25.21 28.95 -9.54
C ALA A 7 23.99 28.18 -10.14
N VAL A 8 23.27 27.42 -9.31
CA VAL A 8 22.14 26.58 -9.78
C VAL A 8 20.88 27.41 -10.00
N THR A 9 20.65 28.44 -9.18
CA THR A 9 19.45 29.30 -9.28
C THR A 9 19.44 30.20 -10.52
N ASN A 10 20.61 30.62 -11.01
CA ASN A 10 20.71 31.46 -12.21
C ASN A 10 20.45 30.69 -13.51
N ARG A 11 20.73 29.37 -13.53
CA ARG A 11 20.45 28.53 -14.71
C ARG A 11 18.95 28.28 -14.90
N ALA A 12 18.21 28.13 -13.80
CA ALA A 12 16.76 27.93 -13.83
C ALA A 12 16.00 29.15 -14.38
N CYS A 13 16.36 30.37 -13.97
CA CYS A 13 15.67 31.59 -14.41
C CYS A 13 15.82 31.87 -15.92
N ALA A 14 16.95 31.47 -16.52
CA ALA A 14 17.18 31.64 -17.95
C ALA A 14 16.35 30.66 -18.80
N VAL A 15 16.03 29.49 -18.26
CA VAL A 15 15.25 28.46 -18.96
C VAL A 15 13.76 28.80 -18.93
N ASP A 16 13.24 29.35 -17.84
CA ASP A 16 11.82 29.69 -17.70
C ASP A 16 11.34 30.70 -18.76
N SER A 17 12.07 31.79 -18.95
CA SER A 17 11.72 32.85 -19.90
C SER A 17 11.88 32.39 -21.36
N GLN A 18 12.88 31.54 -21.64
CA GLN A 18 13.05 30.91 -22.94
C GLN A 18 11.90 29.95 -23.27
N LEU A 19 11.49 29.12 -22.31
CA LEU A 19 10.36 28.21 -22.46
C LEU A 19 9.07 28.99 -22.73
N GLN A 20 8.83 30.07 -21.98
CA GLN A 20 7.68 30.95 -22.20
C GLN A 20 7.69 31.55 -23.62
N ALA A 21 8.83 32.10 -24.06
CA ALA A 21 8.95 32.69 -25.40
C ALA A 21 8.71 31.67 -26.53
N ILE A 22 9.17 30.43 -26.35
CA ILE A 22 8.93 29.35 -27.32
C ILE A 22 7.43 29.02 -27.38
N VAL A 23 6.77 28.86 -26.23
CA VAL A 23 5.34 28.54 -26.17
C VAL A 23 4.50 29.68 -26.75
N GLU A 24 4.80 30.94 -26.42
CA GLU A 24 4.13 32.11 -27.01
C GLU A 24 4.31 32.18 -28.53
N THR A 25 5.51 31.89 -29.03
CA THR A 25 5.77 31.86 -30.48
C THR A 25 4.97 30.76 -31.17
N ARG A 26 4.84 29.59 -30.55
CA ARG A 26 4.02 28.47 -31.06
C ARG A 26 2.53 28.80 -31.02
N LEU A 27 2.04 29.43 -29.95
CA LEU A 27 0.65 29.87 -29.83
C LEU A 27 0.32 30.96 -30.86
N ARG A 28 1.25 31.90 -31.09
CA ARG A 28 1.11 32.93 -32.14
C ARG A 28 1.04 32.30 -33.53
N SER A 29 1.96 31.40 -33.85
CA SER A 29 1.96 30.68 -35.12
C SER A 29 0.69 29.84 -35.34
N ALA A 30 0.10 29.28 -34.27
CA ALA A 30 -1.17 28.57 -34.33
C ALA A 30 -2.38 29.50 -34.53
N ARG A 31 -2.24 30.80 -34.21
CA ARG A 31 -3.27 31.82 -34.38
C ARG A 31 -3.30 32.40 -35.80
N ASP A 32 -2.17 32.40 -36.51
CA ASP A 32 -2.01 33.01 -37.84
C ASP A 32 -2.90 32.41 -38.96
N GLY A 33 -3.66 31.33 -38.67
CA GLY A 33 -4.64 30.75 -39.59
C GLY A 33 -6.07 30.70 -39.04
N ARG A 34 -6.34 31.31 -37.89
CA ARG A 34 -7.66 31.31 -37.25
C ARG A 34 -8.39 32.64 -37.45
N PRO A 35 -9.74 32.63 -37.48
CA PRO A 35 -10.51 33.86 -37.58
C PRO A 35 -10.31 34.73 -36.32
N ALA A 36 -10.48 36.04 -36.46
CA ALA A 36 -10.14 37.01 -35.42
C ALA A 36 -10.98 36.86 -34.13
N ASP A 37 -12.12 36.19 -34.23
CA ASP A 37 -13.04 35.86 -33.14
C ASP A 37 -12.71 34.54 -32.42
N ALA A 38 -11.70 33.79 -32.90
CA ALA A 38 -11.31 32.54 -32.25
C ALA A 38 -10.78 32.79 -30.84
N GLN A 39 -11.40 32.12 -29.87
CA GLN A 39 -11.02 32.17 -28.46
C GLN A 39 -9.55 31.75 -28.27
N ASN A 40 -8.81 32.53 -27.48
CA ASN A 40 -7.47 32.15 -27.04
C ASN A 40 -7.60 30.92 -26.13
N VAL A 41 -6.85 29.87 -26.44
CA VAL A 41 -6.87 28.61 -25.68
C VAL A 41 -6.12 28.74 -24.35
N LEU A 42 -5.15 29.67 -24.28
CA LEU A 42 -4.38 30.00 -23.09
C LEU A 42 -4.30 31.51 -22.91
N ASP A 43 -4.56 31.96 -21.69
CA ASP A 43 -4.26 33.32 -21.25
C ASP A 43 -2.75 33.49 -21.07
N SER A 44 -2.22 34.67 -21.42
CA SER A 44 -0.80 35.00 -21.25
C SER A 44 -0.35 34.84 -19.80
N ASP A 45 -1.25 35.11 -18.85
CA ASP A 45 -0.97 35.11 -17.42
C ASP A 45 -0.91 33.69 -16.85
N ALA A 46 -1.40 32.69 -17.57
CA ALA A 46 -1.37 31.29 -17.17
C ALA A 46 -0.05 30.58 -17.53
N LEU A 47 0.77 31.13 -18.44
CA LEU A 47 2.01 30.53 -18.93
C LEU A 47 3.21 30.49 -17.96
N PRO A 48 3.40 31.46 -17.04
CA PRO A 48 4.56 31.47 -16.15
C PRO A 48 4.60 30.26 -15.19
N LEU A 49 3.44 29.83 -14.70
CA LEU A 49 3.31 28.70 -13.76
C LEU A 49 3.77 27.35 -14.37
N PRO A 50 3.22 26.90 -15.52
CA PRO A 50 3.67 25.66 -16.16
C PRO A 50 5.10 25.77 -16.68
N SER A 51 5.54 26.94 -17.15
CA SER A 51 6.94 27.15 -17.59
C SER A 51 7.93 26.95 -16.45
N LYS A 52 7.71 27.61 -15.31
CA LYS A 52 8.52 27.45 -14.10
C LYS A 52 8.53 26.00 -13.61
N LYS A 53 7.39 25.32 -13.71
CA LYS A 53 7.27 23.94 -13.23
C LYS A 53 7.95 22.93 -14.16
N ALA A 54 7.75 23.05 -15.47
CA ALA A 54 8.40 22.20 -16.45
C ALA A 54 9.92 22.40 -16.44
N SER A 55 10.39 23.65 -16.29
CA SER A 55 11.81 23.96 -16.05
C SER A 55 12.37 23.27 -14.82
N SER A 56 11.62 23.30 -13.70
CA SER A 56 12.04 22.61 -12.46
C SER A 56 12.09 21.09 -12.56
N ILE A 57 11.33 20.47 -13.47
CA ILE A 57 11.21 19.01 -13.59
C ILE A 57 12.13 18.46 -14.69
N SER A 58 12.09 19.06 -15.88
CA SER A 58 12.68 18.47 -17.08
C SER A 58 13.38 19.49 -17.99
N GLY A 59 12.98 20.77 -17.97
CA GLY A 59 13.45 21.77 -18.92
C GLY A 59 12.95 21.56 -20.37
N ASP A 60 12.09 20.59 -20.63
CA ASP A 60 11.59 20.29 -21.98
C ASP A 60 10.32 21.09 -22.32
N THR A 61 10.40 21.84 -23.42
CA THR A 61 9.26 22.52 -24.07
C THR A 61 8.09 21.58 -24.37
N ARG A 62 8.35 20.31 -24.71
CA ARG A 62 7.30 19.34 -25.04
C ARG A 62 6.37 19.09 -23.86
N HIS A 63 6.93 19.00 -22.65
CA HIS A 63 6.16 18.77 -21.43
C HIS A 63 5.16 19.90 -21.17
N ILE A 64 5.53 21.16 -21.44
CA ILE A 64 4.62 22.31 -21.32
C ILE A 64 3.49 22.23 -22.34
N LEU A 65 3.81 21.87 -23.59
CA LEU A 65 2.80 21.76 -24.64
C LEU A 65 1.83 20.60 -24.39
N ASP A 66 2.29 19.49 -23.82
CA ASP A 66 1.43 18.36 -23.46
C ASP A 66 0.51 18.71 -22.29
N ILE A 67 1.03 19.43 -21.29
CA ILE A 67 0.24 20.10 -20.23
C ILE A 67 -0.83 20.98 -20.88
N CYS A 68 -0.46 21.88 -21.79
CA CYS A 68 -1.41 22.77 -22.46
C CYS A 68 -2.41 22.06 -23.39
N ARG A 69 -2.16 20.81 -23.81
CA ARG A 69 -3.03 20.03 -24.71
C ARG A 69 -4.03 19.14 -23.99
N PHE A 70 -3.81 18.87 -22.71
CA PHE A 70 -4.54 17.84 -21.96
C PHE A 70 -6.02 18.18 -21.78
N ASP A 71 -6.40 19.45 -21.83
CA ASP A 71 -7.81 19.86 -21.84
C ASP A 71 -8.11 20.76 -23.05
N ARG A 72 -9.14 20.42 -23.81
CA ARG A 72 -9.63 21.22 -24.95
C ARG A 72 -10.41 22.46 -24.48
N ARG A 73 -10.63 22.60 -23.18
CA ARG A 73 -11.28 23.75 -22.54
C ARG A 73 -10.23 24.80 -22.21
N MET A 74 -10.63 26.07 -22.11
CA MET A 74 -9.72 27.15 -21.72
C MET A 74 -9.01 26.77 -20.42
N VAL A 75 -7.69 26.78 -20.45
CA VAL A 75 -6.87 26.41 -19.29
C VAL A 75 -6.69 27.65 -18.43
N VAL A 76 -7.39 27.71 -17.31
CA VAL A 76 -7.16 28.73 -16.27
C VAL A 76 -5.97 28.28 -15.41
N SER A 77 -5.25 29.21 -14.78
CA SER A 77 -4.12 28.91 -13.88
C SER A 77 -4.45 27.86 -12.78
N ARG A 78 -5.73 27.75 -12.39
CA ARG A 78 -6.21 26.71 -11.47
C ARG A 78 -6.08 25.30 -12.07
N ASP A 79 -6.50 25.14 -13.33
CA ASP A 79 -6.51 23.86 -14.05
C ASP A 79 -5.10 23.37 -14.28
N VAL A 80 -4.14 24.27 -14.55
CA VAL A 80 -2.71 23.91 -14.66
C VAL A 80 -2.21 23.26 -13.37
N ASN A 81 -2.59 23.79 -12.21
CA ASN A 81 -2.17 23.24 -10.92
C ASN A 81 -2.83 21.88 -10.65
N GLU A 82 -4.12 21.74 -10.92
CA GLU A 82 -4.83 20.46 -10.78
C GLU A 82 -4.29 19.41 -11.74
N MET A 83 -4.09 19.77 -13.00
CA MET A 83 -3.50 18.89 -14.00
C MET A 83 -2.04 18.54 -13.67
N THR A 84 -1.24 19.47 -13.14
CA THR A 84 0.12 19.13 -12.73
C THR A 84 0.11 18.18 -11.53
N LYS A 85 -0.84 18.35 -10.60
CA LYS A 85 -1.09 17.36 -9.54
C LYS A 85 -1.55 16.04 -10.14
N GLN A 86 -2.41 16.07 -11.16
CA GLN A 86 -2.91 14.88 -11.83
C GLN A 86 -1.83 14.16 -12.63
N ASN A 87 -0.93 14.83 -13.35
CA ASN A 87 0.20 14.22 -14.05
C ASN A 87 1.24 13.64 -13.09
N ARG A 88 1.48 14.31 -11.94
CA ARG A 88 2.27 13.71 -10.85
C ARG A 88 1.59 12.48 -10.27
N ARG A 89 0.26 12.55 -10.12
CA ARG A 89 -0.55 11.39 -9.78
C ARG A 89 -0.40 10.34 -10.87
N THR A 90 -0.50 10.62 -12.18
CA THR A 90 -0.33 9.68 -13.31
C THR A 90 0.97 8.89 -13.22
N ALA A 91 2.08 9.50 -12.82
CA ALA A 91 3.33 8.78 -12.57
C ALA A 91 3.23 7.86 -11.34
N ALA A 92 2.75 8.38 -10.21
CA ALA A 92 2.49 7.60 -8.98
C ALA A 92 1.23 6.70 -9.07
N SER A 93 0.46 6.80 -10.15
CA SER A 93 -0.83 6.17 -10.39
C SER A 93 -0.82 5.26 -11.59
N ARG A 94 0.30 5.14 -12.28
CA ARG A 94 0.62 3.88 -12.96
C ARG A 94 0.68 2.71 -11.96
N LEU A 95 0.81 3.01 -10.66
CA LEU A 95 0.56 2.12 -9.53
C LEU A 95 -0.92 2.08 -9.03
N GLN A 96 -1.89 2.78 -9.68
CA GLN A 96 -3.29 2.89 -9.20
C GLN A 96 -4.21 1.73 -9.59
N LEU A 97 -3.78 0.76 -10.39
CA LEU A 97 -4.44 -0.55 -10.25
C LEU A 97 -4.09 -1.00 -8.85
N PRO A 98 -5.06 -1.11 -7.90
CA PRO A 98 -4.74 -1.46 -6.53
C PRO A 98 -3.94 -2.75 -6.62
N PRO A 99 -2.66 -2.74 -6.20
CA PRO A 99 -1.88 -3.94 -6.32
C PRO A 99 -2.64 -5.03 -5.58
N VAL A 100 -2.78 -6.21 -6.19
CA VAL A 100 -3.39 -7.37 -5.51
C VAL A 100 -2.73 -7.46 -4.13
N ILE A 101 -3.46 -7.83 -3.08
CA ILE A 101 -2.96 -7.79 -1.68
C ILE A 101 -1.54 -8.35 -1.57
N HIS A 102 -1.25 -9.44 -2.29
CA HIS A 102 0.10 -10.02 -2.40
C HIS A 102 1.15 -9.03 -2.93
N GLN A 103 0.89 -8.30 -4.02
CA GLN A 103 1.80 -7.29 -4.55
C GLN A 103 2.08 -6.17 -3.55
N ARG A 104 1.08 -5.71 -2.78
CA ARG A 104 1.28 -4.68 -1.73
C ARG A 104 2.15 -5.21 -0.61
N VAL A 105 1.84 -6.41 -0.12
CA VAL A 105 2.62 -7.07 0.93
C VAL A 105 4.07 -7.25 0.47
N ILE A 106 4.28 -7.76 -0.75
CA ILE A 106 5.60 -7.98 -1.34
C ILE A 106 6.36 -6.65 -1.44
N LEU A 107 5.72 -5.60 -1.95
CA LEU A 107 6.35 -4.29 -2.08
C LEU A 107 6.76 -3.72 -0.71
N VAL A 108 5.87 -3.76 0.29
CA VAL A 108 6.16 -3.33 1.66
C VAL A 108 7.30 -4.15 2.27
N SER A 109 7.31 -5.46 2.02
CA SER A 109 8.35 -6.38 2.49
C SER A 109 9.72 -6.01 1.93
N LEU A 110 9.78 -5.75 0.62
CA LEU A 110 11.01 -5.33 -0.04
C LEU A 110 11.47 -3.95 0.47
N ILE A 111 10.56 -3.00 0.70
CA ILE A 111 10.90 -1.67 1.23
C ILE A 111 11.47 -1.81 2.63
N ALA A 112 10.81 -2.60 3.49
CA ALA A 112 11.27 -2.86 4.85
C ALA A 112 12.65 -3.53 4.88
N SER A 113 12.92 -4.49 3.98
CA SER A 113 14.24 -5.11 3.83
C SER A 113 15.29 -4.11 3.36
N SER A 114 14.96 -3.23 2.40
CA SER A 114 15.90 -2.20 1.93
C SER A 114 16.26 -1.18 3.00
N ALA A 115 15.32 -0.86 3.89
CA ALA A 115 15.53 0.10 4.98
C ALA A 115 16.47 -0.43 6.08
N ARG A 116 16.63 -1.76 6.18
CA ARG A 116 17.56 -2.39 7.15
C ARG A 116 19.02 -2.26 6.72
N GLY A 117 19.29 -1.85 5.47
CA GLY A 117 20.64 -1.58 4.99
C GLY A 117 21.49 -2.84 4.77
N ASP A 118 20.89 -4.02 4.85
CA ASP A 118 21.63 -5.28 4.87
C ASP A 118 22.18 -5.70 3.49
N GLU A 119 21.71 -5.14 2.38
CA GLU A 119 22.31 -5.36 1.06
C GLU A 119 21.71 -4.40 0.03
N THR A 120 22.54 -3.62 -0.69
CA THR A 120 22.08 -2.83 -1.85
C THR A 120 21.65 -3.71 -3.03
N ASP A 121 22.00 -4.99 -2.96
CA ASP A 121 21.65 -6.01 -3.92
C ASP A 121 20.60 -6.92 -3.23
N ILE A 122 19.30 -6.59 -3.29
CA ILE A 122 18.15 -7.43 -2.82
C ILE A 122 18.00 -8.71 -3.68
N CYS A 123 19.07 -9.12 -4.34
CA CYS A 123 19.10 -9.91 -5.56
C CYS A 123 18.89 -11.40 -5.35
N THR A 124 19.13 -11.89 -4.14
CA THR A 124 19.32 -13.32 -3.93
C THR A 124 18.11 -14.02 -3.35
N SER A 125 17.05 -13.31 -2.95
CA SER A 125 15.94 -14.00 -2.31
C SER A 125 14.59 -13.28 -2.30
N PHE A 126 14.11 -12.85 -3.47
CA PHE A 126 12.71 -12.40 -3.60
C PHE A 126 11.75 -13.42 -2.96
N GLY A 127 11.89 -14.71 -3.29
CA GLY A 127 11.15 -15.79 -2.64
C GLY A 127 11.28 -15.83 -1.11
N SER A 128 12.50 -15.75 -0.55
CA SER A 128 12.69 -15.87 0.91
C SER A 128 12.14 -14.68 1.69
N ILE A 129 12.32 -13.45 1.17
CA ILE A 129 11.82 -12.22 1.80
C ILE A 129 10.30 -12.25 1.82
N VAL A 130 9.68 -12.65 0.71
CA VAL A 130 8.23 -12.71 0.57
C VAL A 130 7.64 -13.77 1.51
N VAL A 131 8.19 -14.98 1.53
CA VAL A 131 7.75 -16.05 2.43
C VAL A 131 7.88 -15.61 3.89
N ARG A 132 9.02 -15.03 4.29
CA ARG A 132 9.25 -14.57 5.67
C ARG A 132 8.24 -13.50 6.09
N CYS A 133 7.94 -12.55 5.20
CA CYS A 133 7.01 -11.48 5.53
C CYS A 133 5.56 -11.99 5.56
N LEU A 134 5.15 -12.86 4.65
CA LEU A 134 3.82 -13.46 4.65
C LEU A 134 3.55 -14.31 5.89
N ILE A 135 4.53 -15.08 6.34
CA ILE A 135 4.47 -15.83 7.61
C ILE A 135 4.26 -14.85 8.78
N SER A 136 4.98 -13.72 8.80
CA SER A 136 4.87 -12.75 9.90
C SER A 136 3.49 -12.09 10.04
N ILE A 137 2.73 -12.01 8.95
CA ILE A 137 1.37 -11.42 8.91
C ILE A 137 0.27 -12.48 8.85
N ASN A 138 0.61 -13.77 9.03
CA ASN A 138 -0.33 -14.89 8.97
C ASN A 138 -1.19 -14.93 7.68
N LEU A 139 -0.63 -14.51 6.55
CA LEU A 139 -1.29 -14.65 5.26
C LEU A 139 -0.94 -15.99 4.62
N ARG A 140 -1.86 -16.52 3.80
CA ARG A 140 -1.63 -17.71 2.98
C ARG A 140 -0.36 -17.52 2.14
N ILE A 141 0.54 -18.49 2.22
CA ILE A 141 1.74 -18.54 1.38
C ILE A 141 1.29 -18.79 -0.07
N PRO A 142 1.51 -17.85 -1.00
CA PRO A 142 1.16 -18.02 -2.40
C PRO A 142 2.00 -19.14 -2.98
N THR A 143 1.41 -19.89 -3.90
CA THR A 143 2.16 -20.92 -4.62
C THR A 143 3.23 -20.27 -5.52
N PRO A 144 4.32 -20.96 -5.88
CA PRO A 144 5.34 -20.41 -6.77
C PRO A 144 4.76 -19.88 -8.10
N SER A 145 3.73 -20.55 -8.62
CA SER A 145 3.01 -20.13 -9.83
C SER A 145 2.22 -18.83 -9.65
N GLU A 146 1.72 -18.54 -8.44
CA GLU A 146 1.06 -17.27 -8.09
C GLU A 146 2.07 -16.14 -7.90
N LEU A 147 3.30 -16.46 -7.47
CA LEU A 147 4.36 -15.49 -7.20
C LEU A 147 5.08 -15.03 -8.50
N GLY A 148 5.23 -15.92 -9.47
CA GLY A 148 5.91 -15.67 -10.75
C GLY A 148 5.52 -14.36 -11.49
N PRO A 149 4.21 -14.02 -11.66
CA PRO A 149 3.81 -12.81 -12.38
C PRO A 149 3.95 -11.52 -11.55
N ILE A 150 4.20 -11.61 -10.24
CA ILE A 150 4.21 -10.43 -9.36
C ILE A 150 5.43 -9.53 -9.63
N PRO A 151 6.68 -10.03 -9.70
CA PRO A 151 7.83 -9.23 -10.11
C PRO A 151 7.61 -8.52 -11.44
N GLU A 152 7.06 -9.22 -12.44
CA GLU A 152 6.76 -8.64 -13.75
C GLU A 152 5.77 -7.49 -13.65
N SER A 153 4.72 -7.64 -12.86
CA SER A 153 3.73 -6.60 -12.62
C SER A 153 4.32 -5.40 -11.85
N LEU A 154 5.22 -5.64 -10.89
CA LEU A 154 5.93 -4.59 -10.14
C LEU A 154 6.94 -3.83 -11.03
N VAL A 155 7.55 -4.51 -11.99
CA VAL A 155 8.44 -3.90 -12.99
C VAL A 155 7.64 -3.12 -14.04
N ALA A 156 6.50 -3.67 -14.49
CA ALA A 156 5.60 -3.00 -15.41
C ALA A 156 4.99 -1.72 -14.81
N SER A 157 4.70 -1.72 -13.50
CA SER A 157 4.27 -0.54 -12.75
C SER A 157 5.40 0.42 -12.38
N GLN A 158 6.64 0.12 -12.80
CA GLN A 158 7.84 0.91 -12.51
C GLN A 158 8.12 1.05 -11.01
N ALA A 159 7.62 0.14 -10.17
CA ALA A 159 7.97 0.09 -8.74
C ALA A 159 9.40 -0.42 -8.54
N LEU A 160 9.79 -1.36 -9.41
CA LEU A 160 11.06 -2.08 -9.38
C LEU A 160 11.78 -1.92 -10.72
N LEU A 161 13.11 -1.75 -10.67
CA LEU A 161 14.02 -1.76 -11.81
C LEU A 161 14.88 -3.02 -11.75
N MET A 162 14.88 -3.81 -12.83
CA MET A 162 15.73 -5.00 -12.92
C MET A 162 17.10 -4.64 -13.49
N LYS A 163 18.16 -4.98 -12.75
CA LYS A 163 19.56 -4.77 -13.17
C LYS A 163 19.90 -5.83 -14.23
N GLY A 164 19.74 -5.43 -15.49
CA GLY A 164 19.83 -6.31 -16.67
C GLY A 164 18.65 -6.15 -17.65
N GLY A 165 17.67 -5.32 -17.32
CA GLY A 165 16.51 -5.03 -18.18
C GLY A 165 15.58 -6.25 -18.34
N ALA A 166 14.73 -6.21 -19.36
CA ALA A 166 13.74 -7.26 -19.62
C ALA A 166 14.36 -8.66 -19.87
N ALA A 167 15.62 -8.74 -20.27
CA ALA A 167 16.32 -10.00 -20.44
C ALA A 167 16.60 -10.72 -19.10
N ALA A 168 16.65 -9.99 -17.99
CA ALA A 168 16.87 -10.55 -16.66
C ALA A 168 15.68 -11.40 -16.19
N LEU A 169 14.46 -11.13 -16.66
CA LEU A 169 13.26 -11.92 -16.33
C LEU A 169 13.32 -13.37 -16.80
N ARG A 170 14.16 -13.66 -17.80
CA ARG A 170 14.32 -15.01 -18.34
C ARG A 170 15.40 -15.83 -17.63
N LYS A 171 16.15 -15.22 -16.71
CA LYS A 171 17.17 -15.91 -15.92
C LYS A 171 16.53 -16.66 -14.76
N ALA A 172 17.28 -17.58 -14.15
CA ALA A 172 16.86 -18.20 -12.91
C ALA A 172 16.59 -17.12 -11.85
N GLU A 173 15.59 -17.36 -11.00
CA GLU A 173 15.15 -16.42 -9.97
C GLU A 173 16.32 -15.93 -9.08
N GLU A 174 17.31 -16.79 -8.86
CA GLU A 174 18.52 -16.55 -8.05
C GLU A 174 19.47 -15.48 -8.61
N ASP A 175 19.45 -15.24 -9.93
CA ASP A 175 20.30 -14.26 -10.59
C ASP A 175 19.64 -12.88 -10.74
N THR A 176 18.39 -12.77 -10.29
CA THR A 176 17.53 -11.65 -10.65
C THR A 176 17.76 -10.47 -9.73
N LYS A 177 18.66 -9.59 -10.15
CA LYS A 177 18.99 -8.37 -9.41
C LYS A 177 17.92 -7.30 -9.57
N VAL A 178 17.31 -6.85 -8.47
CA VAL A 178 16.25 -5.83 -8.49
C VAL A 178 16.62 -4.63 -7.61
N VAL A 179 16.36 -3.43 -8.12
CA VAL A 179 16.59 -2.13 -7.47
C VAL A 179 15.25 -1.40 -7.38
N PHE A 180 15.01 -0.66 -6.31
CA PHE A 180 13.83 0.18 -6.21
C PHE A 180 13.91 1.39 -7.14
N ASN A 181 12.82 1.64 -7.89
CA ASN A 181 12.69 2.86 -8.68
C ASN A 181 12.12 4.03 -7.87
N MET A 182 11.61 3.75 -6.68
CA MET A 182 11.11 4.79 -5.79
C MET A 182 12.30 5.41 -5.09
N GLU A 183 12.50 6.72 -5.26
CA GLU A 183 13.37 7.48 -4.38
C GLU A 183 12.98 7.13 -2.95
N ALA A 184 13.90 6.47 -2.23
CA ALA A 184 13.61 6.03 -0.88
C ALA A 184 13.08 7.23 -0.09
N PRO A 185 11.98 7.10 0.67
CA PRO A 185 11.50 8.19 1.50
C PRO A 185 12.64 8.56 2.44
N VAL A 186 13.24 9.73 2.17
CA VAL A 186 14.42 10.24 2.86
C VAL A 186 14.14 10.17 4.36
N HIS A 187 14.87 9.28 5.04
CA HIS A 187 14.93 9.08 6.50
C HIS A 187 13.80 9.74 7.29
N SER A 188 12.60 9.15 7.27
CA SER A 188 11.62 9.46 8.31
C SER A 188 11.96 8.58 9.53
N PRO A 189 12.37 9.16 10.68
CA PRO A 189 12.82 8.39 11.85
C PRO A 189 11.72 7.52 12.50
N ALA A 190 10.47 7.64 12.05
CA ALA A 190 9.31 6.97 12.62
C ALA A 190 9.19 5.47 12.27
N PHE A 191 9.95 4.95 11.30
CA PHE A 191 9.90 3.53 10.89
C PHE A 191 11.16 2.74 11.27
N ARG A 192 11.72 2.98 12.47
CA ARG A 192 12.67 2.00 13.03
C ARG A 192 11.89 0.77 13.46
N CYS A 193 11.99 -0.31 12.69
CA CYS A 193 11.69 -1.64 13.22
C CYS A 193 12.50 -1.83 14.52
N PRO A 194 11.90 -2.36 15.60
CA PRO A 194 12.67 -2.68 16.80
C PRO A 194 13.85 -3.57 16.39
N ALA A 195 15.05 -3.19 16.84
CA ALA A 195 16.24 -3.97 16.57
C ALA A 195 15.98 -5.41 17.05
N PRO A 196 16.38 -6.44 16.27
CA PRO A 196 16.30 -7.81 16.76
C PRO A 196 17.02 -7.87 18.11
N HIS A 197 16.33 -8.37 19.14
CA HIS A 197 16.93 -8.53 20.46
C HIS A 197 18.31 -9.16 20.31
N PRO A 198 19.37 -8.60 20.93
CA PRO A 198 20.67 -9.24 20.91
C PRO A 198 20.46 -10.66 21.41
N LYS A 199 20.91 -11.64 20.61
CA LYS A 199 20.84 -13.06 20.97
C LYS A 199 21.39 -13.16 22.39
N ALA A 200 20.53 -13.52 23.34
CA ALA A 200 20.97 -13.80 24.70
C ALA A 200 22.07 -14.85 24.58
N GLU A 201 23.27 -14.53 25.04
CA GLU A 201 24.37 -15.48 25.13
C GLU A 201 23.84 -16.68 25.91
N GLU A 202 23.75 -17.83 25.23
CA GLU A 202 23.41 -19.10 25.87
C GLU A 202 24.37 -19.32 27.05
N PRO A 203 23.89 -19.38 28.30
CA PRO A 203 24.75 -19.72 29.41
C PRO A 203 25.21 -21.17 29.20
N ALA A 204 26.54 -21.35 29.10
CA ALA A 204 27.18 -22.65 29.00
C ALA A 204 26.65 -23.61 30.07
N MET A 205 25.78 -24.55 29.66
CA MET A 205 25.28 -25.61 30.53
C MET A 205 26.44 -26.52 30.90
N LYS A 206 26.83 -26.48 32.17
CA LYS A 206 27.66 -27.50 32.81
C LYS A 206 26.95 -28.85 32.72
N LYS A 207 27.66 -29.85 32.20
CA LYS A 207 27.25 -31.26 32.22
C LYS A 207 26.91 -31.66 33.65
N MET A 208 25.67 -32.07 33.87
CA MET A 208 25.18 -32.63 35.14
C MET A 208 24.77 -34.08 34.86
N ASP A 209 25.28 -34.99 35.67
CA ASP A 209 25.17 -36.45 35.48
C ASP A 209 23.72 -36.95 35.62
N PRO A 210 23.35 -38.05 34.92
CA PRO A 210 21.99 -38.57 34.93
C PRO A 210 21.80 -39.58 36.06
N VAL A 211 21.16 -39.18 37.15
CA VAL A 211 20.53 -40.13 38.08
C VAL A 211 19.27 -39.47 38.62
N PHE A 212 18.09 -39.86 38.13
CA PHE A 212 16.89 -40.01 38.96
C PHE A 212 15.86 -40.88 38.22
N VAL A 213 15.54 -42.00 38.86
CA VAL A 213 14.49 -42.95 38.50
C VAL A 213 13.14 -42.26 38.72
N LEU A 214 12.34 -42.11 37.67
CA LEU A 214 10.95 -41.68 37.78
C LEU A 214 10.07 -42.88 38.10
N THR A 215 9.53 -42.89 39.32
CA THR A 215 8.32 -43.63 39.68
C THR A 215 7.12 -42.79 39.26
N PRO A 216 6.08 -43.34 38.62
CA PRO A 216 4.89 -42.58 38.27
C PRO A 216 4.02 -42.34 39.52
N PRO A 217 3.51 -41.11 39.76
CA PRO A 217 2.49 -40.90 40.78
C PRO A 217 1.13 -41.36 40.27
N ALA A 218 0.39 -41.97 41.19
CA ALA A 218 -0.96 -42.48 41.01
C ALA A 218 -1.95 -41.38 40.66
N GLU A 219 -2.92 -41.77 39.84
CA GLU A 219 -4.13 -41.03 39.47
C GLU A 219 -4.90 -40.59 40.71
N ALA A 220 -5.15 -39.29 40.83
CA ALA A 220 -6.13 -38.72 41.73
C ALA A 220 -7.04 -37.82 40.89
N ASP A 221 -8.22 -38.35 40.58
CA ASP A 221 -9.35 -37.59 40.05
C ASP A 221 -9.85 -36.63 41.14
N GLU A 222 -9.48 -35.35 41.02
CA GLU A 222 -10.15 -34.26 41.73
C GLU A 222 -10.95 -33.43 40.72
N GLU A 223 -12.26 -33.63 40.75
CA GLU A 223 -13.25 -32.75 40.13
C GLU A 223 -13.15 -31.35 40.77
N ARG A 224 -12.39 -30.45 40.13
CA ARG A 224 -12.44 -29.02 40.42
C ARG A 224 -13.53 -28.38 39.57
N GLU A 225 -14.70 -28.18 40.16
CA GLU A 225 -15.64 -27.16 39.71
C GLU A 225 -15.01 -25.79 39.95
N GLY A 226 -14.36 -25.26 38.92
CA GLY A 226 -13.80 -23.91 38.91
C GLY A 226 -14.89 -22.89 38.60
N GLU A 227 -15.15 -21.98 39.54
CA GLU A 227 -15.91 -20.75 39.29
C GLU A 227 -15.17 -19.94 38.20
N PHE A 228 -15.75 -19.91 37.00
CA PHE A 228 -15.26 -19.10 35.89
C PHE A 228 -15.36 -17.61 36.25
N GLY A 229 -14.27 -16.87 36.07
CA GLY A 229 -14.24 -15.45 36.35
C GLY A 229 -15.20 -14.66 35.43
N PRO A 230 -15.64 -13.45 35.84
CA PRO A 230 -16.63 -12.65 35.10
C PRO A 230 -16.20 -12.31 33.65
N LEU A 231 -14.90 -12.31 33.36
CA LEU A 231 -14.37 -12.10 32.01
C LEU A 231 -14.48 -13.35 31.11
N GLU A 232 -14.42 -14.56 31.67
CA GLU A 232 -14.61 -15.79 30.89
C GLU A 232 -16.08 -16.00 30.55
N MET A 233 -17.01 -15.59 31.42
CA MET A 233 -18.45 -15.61 31.08
C MET A 233 -18.78 -14.69 29.89
N GLN A 234 -18.18 -13.49 29.79
CA GLN A 234 -18.39 -12.61 28.64
C GLN A 234 -17.84 -13.21 27.32
N GLN A 235 -16.75 -13.98 27.39
CA GLN A 235 -16.21 -14.65 26.20
C GLN A 235 -17.07 -15.84 25.76
N ILE A 236 -17.73 -16.51 26.71
CA ILE A 236 -18.66 -17.60 26.42
C ILE A 236 -19.96 -17.05 25.82
N GLU A 237 -20.51 -15.95 26.35
CA GLU A 237 -21.72 -15.30 25.80
C GLU A 237 -21.49 -14.78 24.39
N SER A 238 -20.38 -14.07 24.14
CA SER A 238 -20.07 -13.55 22.79
C SER A 238 -19.82 -14.64 21.74
N ARG A 239 -19.31 -15.81 22.14
CA ARG A 239 -19.21 -16.98 21.25
C ARG A 239 -20.58 -17.54 20.91
N LYS A 240 -21.50 -17.58 21.86
CA LYS A 240 -22.86 -18.10 21.69
C LYS A 240 -23.67 -17.23 20.72
N GLU A 241 -23.56 -15.90 20.85
CA GLU A 241 -24.21 -14.95 19.94
C GLU A 241 -23.69 -15.06 18.50
N LEU A 242 -22.38 -15.29 18.32
CA LEU A 242 -21.77 -15.47 17.00
C LEU A 242 -22.25 -16.77 16.32
N GLU A 243 -22.45 -17.83 17.09
CA GLU A 243 -22.91 -19.12 16.58
C GLU A 243 -24.38 -19.07 16.18
N GLU A 244 -25.21 -18.36 16.96
CA GLU A 244 -26.62 -18.11 16.64
C GLU A 244 -26.77 -17.25 15.36
N ALA A 245 -25.93 -16.22 15.18
CA ALA A 245 -25.92 -15.42 13.97
C ALA A 245 -25.51 -16.24 12.71
N ARG A 246 -24.60 -17.20 12.86
CA ARG A 246 -24.23 -18.12 11.76
C ARG A 246 -25.36 -19.09 11.41
N ALA A 247 -26.07 -19.60 12.41
CA ALA A 247 -27.22 -20.47 12.19
C ALA A 247 -28.37 -19.75 11.47
N ALA A 248 -28.61 -18.47 11.79
CA ALA A 248 -29.62 -17.66 11.12
C ALA A 248 -29.29 -17.40 9.64
N ALA A 249 -28.02 -17.14 9.31
CA ALA A 249 -27.59 -16.92 7.92
C ALA A 249 -27.70 -18.19 7.04
N ALA A 250 -27.49 -19.37 7.61
CA ALA A 250 -27.62 -20.64 6.89
C ALA A 250 -29.09 -20.95 6.49
N GLN A 251 -30.07 -20.44 7.25
CA GLN A 251 -31.49 -20.65 6.94
C GLN A 251 -32.01 -19.76 5.79
N THR A 252 -31.32 -18.66 5.47
CA THR A 252 -31.73 -17.77 4.37
C THR A 252 -31.30 -18.23 2.97
N GLU A 253 -30.45 -19.24 2.84
CA GLU A 253 -29.96 -19.73 1.53
C GLU A 253 -30.66 -21.01 1.03
N GLY A 254 -31.52 -21.64 1.84
CA GLY A 254 -32.24 -22.86 1.47
C GLY A 254 -33.62 -22.59 0.86
N GLY A 255 -33.68 -22.07 -0.37
CA GLY A 255 -34.98 -21.74 -0.98
C GLY A 255 -34.96 -21.36 -2.46
N ARG A 256 -34.25 -22.12 -3.31
CA ARG A 256 -34.47 -22.09 -4.77
C ARG A 256 -34.48 -23.51 -5.30
N ASP A 257 -35.60 -24.18 -5.07
CA ASP A 257 -35.97 -25.41 -5.73
C ASP A 257 -37.11 -25.07 -6.71
N SER A 258 -36.82 -25.07 -8.01
CA SER A 258 -37.82 -25.23 -9.06
C SER A 258 -37.11 -25.46 -10.40
N THR A 259 -37.08 -26.73 -10.78
CA THR A 259 -37.27 -27.22 -12.14
C THR A 259 -38.29 -26.36 -12.90
N ASP A 260 -37.93 -25.87 -14.10
CA ASP A 260 -38.77 -25.84 -15.30
C ASP A 260 -38.02 -25.08 -16.42
N GLU A 261 -37.46 -25.85 -17.35
CA GLU A 261 -36.93 -25.38 -18.63
C GLU A 261 -38.06 -25.41 -19.68
N PRO A 262 -38.64 -24.27 -20.09
CA PRO A 262 -39.46 -24.25 -21.29
C PRO A 262 -38.58 -24.08 -22.53
N PHE A 263 -38.62 -25.12 -23.35
CA PHE A 263 -38.22 -25.15 -24.75
C PHE A 263 -38.77 -23.92 -25.51
N LEU A 264 -37.95 -22.90 -25.74
CA LEU A 264 -38.30 -21.77 -26.61
C LEU A 264 -37.80 -22.04 -28.03
N VAL A 265 -38.79 -22.36 -28.87
CA VAL A 265 -38.74 -22.38 -30.33
C VAL A 265 -38.17 -21.05 -30.84
N VAL A 266 -37.00 -21.11 -31.47
CA VAL A 266 -36.42 -19.99 -32.22
C VAL A 266 -37.24 -19.78 -33.49
N GLN A 267 -38.26 -18.92 -33.43
CA GLN A 267 -38.85 -18.34 -34.62
C GLN A 267 -37.98 -17.18 -35.10
N LYS A 268 -37.44 -17.41 -36.29
CA LYS A 268 -36.73 -16.48 -37.16
C LYS A 268 -37.66 -15.33 -37.54
N GLN A 269 -37.49 -14.16 -36.93
CA GLN A 269 -38.11 -12.92 -37.38
C GLN A 269 -37.02 -11.90 -37.69
N ALA A 270 -36.88 -11.64 -38.99
CA ALA A 270 -35.99 -10.64 -39.55
C ALA A 270 -36.54 -9.23 -39.32
N ASP A 271 -35.62 -8.26 -39.41
CA ASP A 271 -35.82 -6.82 -39.55
C ASP A 271 -35.99 -5.97 -38.28
N ARG A 272 -34.84 -5.59 -37.69
CA ARG A 272 -34.46 -4.19 -37.42
C ARG A 272 -32.97 -4.09 -37.01
N PRO A 273 -32.16 -3.20 -37.61
CA PRO A 273 -30.78 -2.98 -37.19
C PRO A 273 -30.73 -2.05 -35.98
N GLY A 274 -30.88 -2.62 -34.78
CA GLY A 274 -30.50 -1.99 -33.52
C GLY A 274 -29.28 -2.71 -32.98
N THR A 275 -28.15 -2.01 -32.90
CA THR A 275 -26.87 -2.50 -32.36
C THR A 275 -27.02 -3.12 -30.95
N PRO A 276 -26.79 -4.43 -30.77
CA PRO A 276 -27.00 -5.11 -29.48
C PRO A 276 -25.82 -5.00 -28.49
N GLU A 277 -24.75 -4.27 -28.80
CA GLU A 277 -23.56 -4.22 -27.95
C GLU A 277 -23.68 -3.31 -26.69
N SER A 278 -24.76 -2.53 -26.56
CA SER A 278 -24.86 -1.54 -25.48
C SER A 278 -25.47 -2.06 -24.17
N LEU A 279 -26.20 -3.17 -24.16
CA LEU A 279 -26.96 -3.60 -22.96
C LEU A 279 -26.14 -4.51 -22.01
N LEU A 280 -25.19 -5.29 -22.53
CA LEU A 280 -24.31 -6.10 -21.68
C LEU A 280 -23.28 -5.25 -20.91
N SER A 281 -22.93 -4.07 -21.44
CA SER A 281 -21.98 -3.18 -20.76
C SER A 281 -22.60 -2.44 -19.57
N THR A 282 -23.93 -2.25 -19.52
CA THR A 282 -24.58 -1.53 -18.43
C THR A 282 -24.76 -2.40 -17.19
N GLU A 283 -25.17 -3.66 -17.34
CA GLU A 283 -25.30 -4.59 -16.22
C GLU A 283 -23.95 -4.90 -15.56
N TYR A 284 -22.89 -5.03 -16.37
CA TYR A 284 -21.54 -5.23 -15.83
C TYR A 284 -21.04 -4.00 -15.06
N ALA A 285 -21.36 -2.79 -15.53
CA ALA A 285 -21.01 -1.55 -14.84
C ALA A 285 -21.75 -1.41 -13.50
N GLU A 286 -23.04 -1.75 -13.45
CA GLU A 286 -23.84 -1.74 -12.22
C GLU A 286 -23.35 -2.79 -11.21
N SER A 287 -23.01 -4.00 -11.68
CA SER A 287 -22.41 -5.05 -10.85
C SER A 287 -21.04 -4.62 -10.30
N LEU A 288 -20.23 -3.90 -11.08
CA LEU A 288 -18.97 -3.37 -10.58
C LEU A 288 -19.21 -2.29 -9.51
N ASN A 289 -20.17 -1.40 -9.74
CA ASN A 289 -20.45 -0.31 -8.80
C ASN A 289 -20.87 -0.83 -7.44
N THR A 290 -21.79 -1.80 -7.39
CA THR A 290 -22.23 -2.43 -6.13
C THR A 290 -21.08 -3.12 -5.37
N ARG A 291 -20.13 -3.75 -6.08
CA ARG A 291 -18.94 -4.35 -5.47
C ARG A 291 -17.98 -3.28 -4.93
N VAL A 292 -17.84 -2.16 -5.62
CA VAL A 292 -17.03 -1.01 -5.16
C VAL A 292 -17.67 -0.39 -3.90
N ASP A 293 -18.98 -0.18 -3.91
CA ASP A 293 -19.72 0.35 -2.74
C ASP A 293 -19.57 -0.58 -1.52
N THR A 294 -19.65 -1.90 -1.74
CA THR A 294 -19.44 -2.89 -0.67
C THR A 294 -18.01 -2.85 -0.14
N LEU A 295 -17.02 -2.66 -1.01
CA LEU A 295 -15.62 -2.51 -0.61
C LEU A 295 -15.39 -1.22 0.17
N GLU A 296 -16.00 -0.10 -0.23
CA GLU A 296 -15.92 1.17 0.47
C GLU A 296 -16.45 1.06 1.91
N ILE A 297 -17.63 0.43 2.08
CA ILE A 297 -18.20 0.15 3.40
C ILE A 297 -17.25 -0.72 4.23
N SER A 298 -16.66 -1.77 3.63
CA SER A 298 -15.72 -2.65 4.34
C SER A 298 -14.45 -1.92 4.78
N PHE A 299 -13.98 -0.96 3.98
CA PHE A 299 -12.80 -0.16 4.28
C PHE A 299 -13.06 0.84 5.41
N ASP A 300 -14.26 1.43 5.47
CA ASP A 300 -14.67 2.31 6.57
C ASP A 300 -14.75 1.57 7.90
N VAL A 301 -15.30 0.34 7.90
CA VAL A 301 -15.35 -0.52 9.09
C VAL A 301 -13.93 -0.89 9.54
N LEU A 302 -13.04 -1.21 8.60
CA LEU A 302 -11.65 -1.51 8.92
C LEU A 302 -10.92 -0.30 9.51
N THR A 303 -11.09 0.88 8.91
CA THR A 303 -10.52 2.14 9.39
C THR A 303 -10.95 2.43 10.84
N LYS A 304 -12.24 2.28 11.14
CA LYS A 304 -12.76 2.45 12.52
C LYS A 304 -12.16 1.45 13.51
N ARG A 305 -11.95 0.20 13.10
CA ARG A 305 -11.29 -0.81 13.94
C ARG A 305 -9.82 -0.47 14.19
N VAL A 306 -9.11 -0.01 13.17
CA VAL A 306 -7.71 0.45 13.31
C VAL A 306 -7.62 1.64 14.26
N ASP A 307 -8.52 2.62 14.14
CA ASP A 307 -8.57 3.77 15.07
C ASP A 307 -8.88 3.33 16.52
N SER A 308 -9.73 2.32 16.69
CA SER A 308 -10.02 1.75 18.01
C SER A 308 -8.79 1.07 18.62
N LEU A 309 -8.07 0.28 17.82
CA LEU A 309 -6.83 -0.36 18.25
C LEU A 309 -5.75 0.66 18.58
N TRP A 310 -5.67 1.75 17.81
CA TRP A 310 -4.73 2.83 18.06
C TRP A 310 -5.00 3.51 19.42
N ARG A 311 -6.27 3.78 19.75
CA ARG A 311 -6.63 4.33 21.07
C ARG A 311 -6.31 3.38 22.21
N MET A 312 -6.51 2.07 22.01
CA MET A 312 -6.16 1.05 23.00
C MET A 312 -4.65 1.01 23.24
N LEU A 313 -3.85 1.06 22.18
CA LEU A 313 -2.38 1.13 22.28
C LEU A 313 -1.91 2.39 22.99
N GLU A 314 -2.52 3.55 22.73
CA GLU A 314 -2.16 4.79 23.41
C GLU A 314 -2.51 4.74 24.91
N ASN A 315 -3.66 4.15 25.27
CA ASN A 315 -4.01 3.93 26.67
C ASN A 315 -3.01 2.99 27.37
N MET A 316 -2.68 1.84 26.76
CA MET A 316 -1.68 0.92 27.32
C MET A 316 -0.31 1.59 27.48
N ARG A 317 0.08 2.45 26.53
CA ARG A 317 1.33 3.19 26.61
C ARG A 317 1.35 4.16 27.80
N VAL A 318 0.24 4.84 28.08
CA VAL A 318 0.12 5.71 29.26
C VAL A 318 0.19 4.91 30.56
N GLU A 319 -0.47 3.75 30.62
CA GLU A 319 -0.41 2.85 31.79
C GLU A 319 1.02 2.35 32.05
N VAL A 320 1.74 1.91 31.02
CA VAL A 320 3.14 1.46 31.13
C VAL A 320 4.04 2.59 31.62
N HIS A 321 3.89 3.81 31.11
CA HIS A 321 4.65 4.96 31.62
C HIS A 321 4.32 5.29 33.09
N GLY A 322 3.07 5.08 33.51
CA GLY A 322 2.68 5.19 34.91
C GLY A 322 3.42 4.16 35.80
N MET A 323 3.47 2.91 35.35
CA MET A 323 4.19 1.83 36.05
C MET A 323 5.70 2.08 36.10
N GLU A 324 6.31 2.56 35.02
CA GLU A 324 7.73 2.94 34.99
C GLU A 324 8.04 4.00 36.05
N GLY A 325 7.17 5.01 36.21
CA GLY A 325 7.33 6.04 37.25
C GLY A 325 7.22 5.50 38.68
N GLU A 326 6.33 4.55 38.93
CA GLU A 326 6.22 3.88 40.23
C GLU A 326 7.46 3.03 40.55
N VAL A 327 7.99 2.32 39.55
CA VAL A 327 9.24 1.55 39.68
C VAL A 327 10.43 2.47 39.99
N ASP A 328 10.57 3.59 39.29
CA ASP A 328 11.61 4.59 39.55
C ASP A 328 11.50 5.19 40.96
N ALA A 329 10.28 5.41 41.45
CA ALA A 329 10.03 5.88 42.81
C ALA A 329 10.44 4.83 43.86
N LEU A 330 10.10 3.56 43.64
CA LEU A 330 10.50 2.46 44.52
C LEU A 330 12.02 2.28 44.55
N ASP A 331 12.68 2.34 43.41
CA ASP A 331 14.15 2.26 43.33
C ASP A 331 14.80 3.45 44.05
N SER A 332 14.27 4.66 43.88
CA SER A 332 14.72 5.84 44.62
C SER A 332 14.60 5.68 46.14
N MET A 333 13.49 5.09 46.63
CA MET A 333 13.32 4.78 48.05
C MET A 333 14.32 3.70 48.53
N ARG A 334 14.57 2.68 47.71
CA ARG A 334 15.52 1.60 48.01
C ARG A 334 16.95 2.14 48.12
N TRP A 335 17.34 3.09 47.28
CA TRP A 335 18.64 3.78 47.38
C TRP A 335 18.75 4.60 48.67
N ARG A 336 17.70 5.36 49.04
CA ARG A 336 17.69 6.12 50.30
C ARG A 336 17.80 5.25 51.55
N ARG A 337 17.17 4.07 51.57
CA ARG A 337 17.32 3.13 52.70
C ARG A 337 18.75 2.59 52.82
N ARG A 338 19.39 2.30 51.69
CA ARG A 338 20.78 1.81 51.66
C ARG A 338 21.80 2.86 52.11
N SER A 339 21.54 4.15 51.92
CA SER A 339 22.47 5.22 52.32
C SER A 339 22.43 5.57 53.82
N VAL A 340 21.45 5.06 54.58
CA VAL A 340 21.28 5.37 56.02
C VAL A 340 21.77 4.21 56.91
N SER A 341 22.08 3.05 56.33
CA SER A 341 22.69 1.90 57.00
C SER A 341 24.20 1.91 56.88
#